data_AF-A0A2Z6R5N8-F1
#
_entry.id   AF-A0A2Z6R5N8-F1
#
_cell.length_a   1.000
_cell.length_b   1.000
_cell.length_c   1.000
_cell.angle_alpha   90.00
_cell.angle_beta   90.00
_cell.angle_gamma   90.00
#
_symmetry.space_group_name_H-M   'P 1'
#
loop_
_entity.id
_entity.type
_entity.pdbx_description
1 polymer ?
#
loop_
_entity_poly.entity_id
_entity_poly.type
_entity_poly.pdbx_seq_one_letter_code
_entity_poly.pdbx_strand_id
1 'polypeptide(L)'
;MKALVIDTEAWHEDANANLRSLKRDVGQCVNGSVSYEKTMWERIEMELNNINVENLGFDHPICSGVLDAKSEPFINIPGSFCDIFKEPFQKYKLEQNHDILDTCEEFIQNEESKINEDEDLRDVEFGKWLDSSERLQEKTRRILESLLKVWKSPKYEAHTKKGKPINEGSYVCEVLAPLINIVMSDLPGNPAVWDIWGEEGSSASTIRKGSRKFARKPDYMTIVQLGKDVELEIAYLETGRPNSSQDKRRRDHKKLIRFSKDSIDTTRIISKLKRIFNQSSKRQDLTIFAINIAGDVIELYAMRKESSIYKYCLIEEATIPLHMTSPSAVYPLIHALMTLRTAVACTIHKILYSSDSGDSEHSSSEMVVTVSTPKNS
;
A
#
# COMPACT_ATOMS: atom_id res chain seq x y z
N MET A 1 -20.06 27.44 22.21
CA MET A 1 -19.33 26.25 21.75
C MET A 1 -20.38 25.20 21.37
N LYS A 2 -20.83 25.18 20.10
CA LYS A 2 -21.81 24.18 19.64
C LYS A 2 -21.03 22.91 19.31
N ALA A 3 -21.35 21.82 19.98
CA ALA A 3 -20.88 20.50 19.59
C ALA A 3 -21.31 20.25 18.13
N LEU A 4 -20.37 19.94 17.25
CA LEU A 4 -20.66 19.38 15.93
C LEU A 4 -21.30 18.01 16.16
N VAL A 5 -22.63 18.03 16.28
CA VAL A 5 -23.53 16.90 16.09
C VAL A 5 -23.22 16.38 14.70
N ILE A 6 -22.70 15.15 14.60
CA ILE A 6 -22.52 14.48 13.31
C ILE A 6 -23.82 13.77 13.04
N ASP A 7 -24.40 14.10 11.90
CA ASP A 7 -25.62 13.52 11.37
C ASP A 7 -25.32 12.16 10.73
N THR A 8 -25.98 11.11 11.20
CA THR A 8 -25.88 9.77 10.64
C THR A 8 -26.49 9.68 9.24
N GLU A 9 -27.23 10.69 8.78
CA GLU A 9 -27.83 10.73 7.43
C GLU A 9 -26.85 11.19 6.33
N ALA A 10 -25.87 12.04 6.66
CA ALA A 10 -25.03 12.70 5.65
C ALA A 10 -24.04 11.77 4.90
N TRP A 11 -23.64 10.65 5.52
CA TRP A 11 -22.63 9.77 4.90
C TRP A 11 -23.18 9.04 3.67
N HIS A 12 -24.48 8.76 3.64
CA HIS A 12 -25.15 8.17 2.47
C HIS A 12 -25.19 9.15 1.31
N GLU A 13 -25.40 10.45 1.55
CA GLU A 13 -25.37 11.48 0.51
C GLU A 13 -23.98 11.59 -0.12
N ASP A 14 -22.94 11.67 0.71
CA ASP A 14 -21.54 11.68 0.29
C ASP A 14 -21.18 10.41 -0.52
N ALA A 15 -21.61 9.25 -0.03
CA ALA A 15 -21.37 7.97 -0.68
C ALA A 15 -22.09 7.88 -2.03
N ASN A 16 -23.33 8.37 -2.12
CA ASN A 16 -24.07 8.44 -3.38
C ASN A 16 -23.47 9.46 -4.36
N ALA A 17 -22.95 10.59 -3.86
CA ALA A 17 -22.20 11.54 -4.69
C ALA A 17 -20.93 10.88 -5.27
N ASN A 18 -20.19 10.15 -4.45
CA ASN A 18 -19.00 9.43 -4.90
C ASN A 18 -19.31 8.32 -5.90
N LEU A 19 -20.36 7.54 -5.67
CA LEU A 19 -20.80 6.51 -6.61
C LEU A 19 -21.20 7.13 -7.96
N ARG A 20 -21.89 8.29 -7.95
CA ARG A 20 -22.23 9.01 -9.18
C ARG A 20 -20.99 9.49 -9.94
N SER A 21 -20.03 10.10 -9.24
CA SER A 21 -18.76 10.51 -9.86
C SER A 21 -17.99 9.31 -10.42
N LEU A 22 -17.91 8.22 -9.64
CA LEU A 22 -17.23 7.00 -10.05
C LEU A 22 -17.89 6.38 -11.30
N LYS A 23 -19.22 6.30 -11.35
CA LYS A 23 -19.96 5.82 -12.54
C LYS A 23 -19.64 6.66 -13.78
N ARG A 24 -19.64 7.98 -13.64
CA ARG A 24 -19.31 8.89 -14.74
C ARG A 24 -17.86 8.69 -15.21
N ASP A 25 -16.91 8.61 -14.28
CA ASP A 25 -15.49 8.45 -14.61
C ASP A 25 -15.23 7.07 -15.26
N VAL A 26 -15.91 6.01 -14.80
CA VAL A 26 -15.91 4.70 -15.46
C VAL A 26 -16.53 4.77 -16.86
N GLY A 27 -17.65 5.47 -17.04
CA GLY A 27 -18.26 5.69 -18.35
C GLY A 27 -17.32 6.43 -19.33
N GLN A 28 -16.46 7.33 -18.83
CA GLN A 28 -15.41 7.94 -19.64
C GLN A 28 -14.35 6.91 -20.06
N CYS A 29 -13.94 6.01 -19.16
CA CYS A 29 -13.04 4.90 -19.49
C CYS A 29 -13.65 3.94 -20.54
N VAL A 30 -14.95 3.63 -20.46
CA VAL A 30 -15.66 2.83 -21.49
C VAL A 30 -15.56 3.48 -22.86
N ASN A 31 -15.77 4.79 -22.93
CA ASN A 31 -15.73 5.53 -24.19
C ASN A 31 -14.32 5.72 -24.75
N GLY A 32 -13.31 5.77 -23.88
CA GLY A 32 -11.90 5.98 -24.24
C GLY A 32 -11.10 4.71 -24.51
N SER A 33 -11.64 3.52 -24.21
CA SER A 33 -10.94 2.24 -24.34
C SER A 33 -11.42 1.41 -25.53
N VAL A 34 -10.62 0.42 -25.92
CA VAL A 34 -10.91 -0.50 -27.04
C VAL A 34 -10.80 -1.96 -26.61
N SER A 35 -11.45 -2.85 -27.36
CA SER A 35 -11.28 -4.31 -27.22
C SER A 35 -11.56 -4.82 -25.78
N TYR A 36 -10.66 -5.62 -25.23
CA TYR A 36 -10.76 -6.24 -23.92
C TYR A 36 -10.82 -5.24 -22.76
N GLU A 37 -10.11 -4.11 -22.85
CA GLU A 37 -10.16 -3.08 -21.82
C GLU A 37 -11.56 -2.45 -21.76
N LYS A 38 -12.17 -2.19 -22.92
CA LYS A 38 -13.54 -1.69 -22.99
C LYS A 38 -14.54 -2.67 -22.34
N THR A 39 -14.41 -3.95 -22.66
CA THR A 39 -15.28 -5.00 -22.10
C THR A 39 -15.17 -5.06 -20.56
N MET A 40 -13.96 -4.89 -20.03
CA MET A 40 -13.71 -4.81 -18.60
C MET A 40 -14.42 -3.61 -17.96
N TRP A 41 -14.29 -2.41 -18.55
CA TRP A 41 -14.94 -1.20 -18.05
C TRP A 41 -16.46 -1.26 -18.16
N GLU A 42 -17.02 -1.81 -19.24
CA GLU A 42 -18.46 -2.05 -19.40
C GLU A 42 -18.99 -2.98 -18.31
N ARG A 43 -18.22 -4.02 -17.96
CA ARG A 43 -18.59 -4.91 -16.85
C ARG A 43 -18.58 -4.18 -15.51
N ILE A 44 -17.54 -3.39 -15.22
CA ILE A 44 -17.45 -2.60 -13.99
C ILE A 44 -18.62 -1.62 -13.91
N GLU A 45 -18.94 -0.92 -15.00
CA GLU A 45 -20.07 0.01 -15.08
C GLU A 45 -21.40 -0.67 -14.75
N MET A 46 -21.65 -1.85 -15.35
CA MET A 46 -22.84 -2.64 -15.10
C MET A 46 -22.97 -3.02 -13.62
N GLU A 47 -21.89 -3.49 -13.00
CA GLU A 47 -21.90 -3.86 -11.57
C GLU A 47 -22.11 -2.63 -10.68
N LEU A 48 -21.45 -1.50 -10.96
CA LEU A 48 -21.66 -0.25 -10.23
C LEU A 48 -23.11 0.25 -10.34
N ASN A 49 -23.78 -0.01 -11.46
CA ASN A 49 -25.19 0.36 -11.65
C ASN A 49 -26.14 -0.43 -10.75
N ASN A 50 -25.76 -1.64 -10.33
CA ASN A 50 -26.55 -2.49 -9.44
C ASN A 50 -26.30 -2.19 -7.95
N ILE A 51 -25.33 -1.35 -7.61
CA ILE A 51 -25.00 -1.04 -6.22
C ILE A 51 -26.07 -0.15 -5.60
N ASN A 52 -26.62 -0.63 -4.47
CA ASN A 52 -27.32 0.20 -3.52
C ASN A 52 -26.39 0.57 -2.35
N VAL A 53 -26.11 1.87 -2.17
CA VAL A 53 -25.26 2.40 -1.09
C VAL A 53 -25.80 2.04 0.30
N GLU A 54 -27.12 1.91 0.47
CA GLU A 54 -27.73 1.54 1.76
C GLU A 54 -27.36 0.13 2.22
N ASN A 55 -27.04 -0.75 1.27
CA ASN A 55 -26.60 -2.12 1.56
C ASN A 55 -25.10 -2.18 1.89
N LEU A 56 -24.36 -1.09 1.70
CA LEU A 56 -22.93 -1.00 1.98
C LEU A 56 -22.69 -0.42 3.38
N GLY A 57 -21.59 -0.81 4.00
CA GLY A 57 -21.06 -0.09 5.17
C GLY A 57 -20.41 1.23 4.74
N PHE A 58 -20.44 2.25 5.62
CA PHE A 58 -19.77 3.55 5.37
C PHE A 58 -18.27 3.43 5.06
N ASP A 59 -17.66 2.32 5.47
CA ASP A 59 -16.24 2.00 5.29
C ASP A 59 -15.97 1.18 4.02
N HIS A 60 -17.00 0.90 3.20
CA HIS A 60 -16.83 0.22 1.93
C HIS A 60 -16.01 1.10 0.95
N PRO A 61 -15.07 0.53 0.18
CA PRO A 61 -14.22 1.31 -0.74
C PRO A 61 -15.03 2.16 -1.74
N ILE A 62 -16.12 1.60 -2.27
CA ILE A 62 -17.00 2.29 -3.24
C ILE A 62 -17.68 3.52 -2.65
N CYS A 63 -18.05 3.51 -1.36
CA CYS A 63 -18.57 4.71 -0.70
C CYS A 63 -17.56 5.86 -0.74
N SER A 64 -16.27 5.55 -0.95
CA SER A 64 -15.19 6.53 -1.09
C SER A 64 -14.76 6.80 -2.53
N GLY A 65 -15.45 6.23 -3.52
CA GLY A 65 -15.04 6.30 -4.93
C GLY A 65 -13.78 5.50 -5.24
N VAL A 66 -13.48 4.45 -4.46
CA VAL A 66 -12.31 3.58 -4.68
C VAL A 66 -12.76 2.24 -5.25
N LEU A 67 -12.10 1.82 -6.32
CA LEU A 67 -12.17 0.46 -6.86
C LEU A 67 -11.06 -0.39 -6.23
N ASP A 68 -11.47 -1.33 -5.38
CA ASP A 68 -10.58 -2.29 -4.72
C ASP A 68 -10.66 -3.65 -5.40
N ALA A 69 -9.51 -4.19 -5.81
CA ALA A 69 -9.42 -5.48 -6.48
C ALA A 69 -9.87 -6.68 -5.61
N LYS A 70 -9.94 -6.52 -4.29
CA LYS A 70 -10.46 -7.55 -3.36
C LYS A 70 -11.93 -7.31 -2.93
N SER A 71 -12.61 -6.30 -3.48
CA SER A 71 -14.04 -6.04 -3.20
C SER A 71 -14.91 -6.26 -4.43
N GLU A 72 -16.23 -6.25 -4.24
CA GLU A 72 -17.14 -6.05 -5.37
C GLU A 72 -16.77 -4.72 -6.07
N PRO A 73 -16.79 -4.67 -7.42
CA PRO A 73 -17.32 -5.70 -8.31
C PRO A 73 -16.33 -6.83 -8.69
N PHE A 74 -15.03 -6.67 -8.42
CA PHE A 74 -13.97 -7.54 -8.97
C PHE A 74 -14.03 -8.99 -8.50
N ILE A 75 -14.55 -9.25 -7.30
CA ILE A 75 -14.72 -10.64 -6.82
C ILE A 75 -15.69 -11.46 -7.69
N ASN A 76 -16.58 -10.80 -8.44
CA ASN A 76 -17.60 -11.43 -9.29
C ASN A 76 -17.25 -11.37 -10.80
N ILE A 77 -16.08 -10.80 -11.15
CA ILE A 77 -15.64 -10.61 -12.54
C ILE A 77 -14.58 -11.69 -12.89
N PRO A 78 -14.58 -12.23 -14.13
CA PRO A 78 -13.54 -13.14 -14.59
C PRO A 78 -12.11 -12.61 -14.39
N GLY A 79 -11.19 -13.49 -13.99
CA GLY A 79 -9.80 -13.14 -13.68
C GLY A 79 -9.06 -12.39 -14.79
N SER A 80 -9.32 -12.71 -16.05
CA SER A 80 -8.71 -12.03 -17.21
C SER A 80 -9.02 -10.53 -17.27
N PHE A 81 -10.16 -10.08 -16.76
CA PHE A 81 -10.49 -8.65 -16.67
C PHE A 81 -9.82 -8.00 -15.46
N CYS A 82 -9.67 -8.75 -14.35
CA CYS A 82 -8.89 -8.30 -13.21
C CYS A 82 -7.41 -8.08 -13.57
N ASP A 83 -6.86 -8.86 -14.51
CA ASP A 83 -5.47 -8.70 -14.96
C ASP A 83 -5.23 -7.35 -15.66
N ILE A 84 -6.18 -6.90 -16.49
CA ILE A 84 -6.10 -5.58 -17.15
C ILE A 84 -6.24 -4.46 -16.11
N PHE A 85 -7.14 -4.60 -15.14
CA PHE A 85 -7.24 -3.64 -14.04
C PHE A 85 -5.95 -3.54 -13.21
N LYS A 86 -5.24 -4.67 -13.07
CA LYS A 86 -3.96 -4.78 -12.37
C LYS A 86 -2.74 -4.40 -13.22
N GLU A 87 -2.88 -4.26 -14.53
CA GLU A 87 -1.78 -3.97 -15.46
C GLU A 87 -0.91 -2.79 -15.02
N PRO A 88 -1.47 -1.64 -14.55
CA PRO A 88 -0.65 -0.52 -14.09
C PRO A 88 0.20 -0.82 -12.84
N PHE A 89 -0.07 -1.93 -12.17
CA PHE A 89 0.61 -2.41 -10.97
C PHE A 89 1.54 -3.60 -11.27
N GLN A 90 1.39 -4.27 -12.42
CA GLN A 90 2.31 -5.34 -12.84
C GLN A 90 3.74 -4.84 -12.98
N LYS A 91 3.91 -3.54 -13.26
CA LYS A 91 5.20 -2.88 -13.25
C LYS A 91 5.95 -3.02 -11.91
N TYR A 92 5.28 -3.26 -10.79
CA TYR A 92 5.95 -3.48 -9.49
C TYR A 92 6.42 -4.92 -9.28
N LYS A 93 5.96 -5.86 -10.11
CA LYS A 93 6.32 -7.26 -9.98
C LYS A 93 7.80 -7.43 -10.36
N LEU A 94 8.57 -7.96 -9.42
CA LEU A 94 9.99 -8.26 -9.64
C LEU A 94 10.13 -9.72 -10.07
N GLU A 95 10.95 -9.94 -11.09
CA GLU A 95 11.33 -11.30 -11.48
C GLU A 95 12.06 -12.01 -10.35
N GLN A 96 12.00 -13.35 -10.36
CA GLN A 96 12.70 -14.15 -9.38
C GLN A 96 14.20 -13.85 -9.43
N ASN A 97 14.76 -13.46 -8.29
CA ASN A 97 16.19 -13.22 -8.15
C ASN A 97 16.89 -14.46 -7.61
N HIS A 98 17.81 -15.02 -8.40
CA HIS A 98 18.59 -16.19 -8.03
C HIS A 98 19.58 -15.90 -6.89
N ASP A 99 20.19 -14.72 -6.84
CA ASP A 99 21.11 -14.35 -5.75
C ASP A 99 20.40 -14.31 -4.39
N ILE A 100 19.17 -13.79 -4.35
CA ILE A 100 18.32 -13.82 -3.14
C ILE A 100 17.97 -15.26 -2.76
N LEU A 101 17.60 -16.09 -3.75
CA LEU A 101 17.25 -17.49 -3.50
C LEU A 101 18.46 -18.27 -2.97
N ASP A 102 19.60 -18.15 -3.63
CA ASP A 102 20.85 -18.79 -3.26
C ASP A 102 21.28 -18.33 -1.87
N THR A 103 21.12 -17.04 -1.53
CA THR A 103 21.38 -16.54 -0.17
C THR A 103 20.43 -17.15 0.87
N CYS A 104 19.16 -17.35 0.53
CA CYS A 104 18.21 -18.03 1.42
C CYS A 104 18.62 -19.48 1.63
N GLU A 105 18.99 -20.18 0.55
CA GLU A 105 19.45 -21.57 0.59
C GLU A 105 20.73 -21.70 1.39
N GLU A 106 21.74 -20.88 1.09
CA GLU A 106 23.02 -20.84 1.79
C GLU A 106 22.80 -20.54 3.28
N PHE A 107 22.04 -19.52 3.65
CA PHE A 107 21.82 -19.16 5.06
C PHE A 107 21.09 -20.26 5.84
N ILE A 108 20.08 -20.87 5.22
CA ILE A 108 19.33 -21.97 5.87
C ILE A 108 20.20 -23.22 5.97
N GLN A 109 21.15 -23.42 5.05
CA GLN A 109 22.08 -24.56 5.03
C GLN A 109 23.38 -24.30 5.83
N ASN A 110 23.81 -23.05 6.03
CA ASN A 110 25.08 -22.63 6.65
C ASN A 110 24.96 -21.24 7.34
N GLU A 111 25.42 -21.11 8.58
CA GLU A 111 25.50 -19.83 9.31
C GLU A 111 26.77 -19.01 8.92
N GLU A 112 26.58 -17.72 8.58
CA GLU A 112 27.55 -16.58 8.43
C GLU A 112 28.37 -16.49 7.11
N SER A 113 28.67 -15.34 6.45
CA SER A 113 28.83 -13.91 6.84
C SER A 113 28.70 -12.91 5.63
N LYS A 114 28.79 -11.59 5.90
CA LYS A 114 28.35 -10.37 5.13
C LYS A 114 29.39 -9.74 4.18
N ILE A 115 29.00 -8.76 3.33
CA ILE A 115 29.69 -7.46 3.01
C ILE A 115 28.80 -6.54 2.09
N ASN A 116 28.98 -5.21 2.20
CA ASN A 116 28.33 -4.09 1.47
C ASN A 116 29.14 -3.57 0.26
N GLU A 117 28.50 -2.87 -0.68
CA GLU A 117 28.94 -1.55 -1.25
C GLU A 117 27.84 -0.83 -2.08
N ASP A 118 28.11 0.39 -2.55
CA ASP A 118 27.18 1.47 -2.93
C ASP A 118 26.92 1.60 -4.45
N GLU A 119 25.73 2.07 -4.87
CA GLU A 119 25.29 2.07 -6.29
C GLU A 119 24.81 3.43 -6.83
N ASP A 120 25.11 3.67 -8.11
CA ASP A 120 24.73 4.86 -8.89
C ASP A 120 23.49 4.57 -9.77
N LEU A 121 22.36 5.21 -9.46
CA LEU A 121 21.06 4.99 -10.10
C LEU A 121 20.69 6.17 -11.01
N ARG A 122 21.00 6.08 -12.31
CA ARG A 122 20.68 7.12 -13.30
C ARG A 122 19.55 6.78 -14.28
N ASP A 123 18.99 5.57 -14.22
CA ASP A 123 17.80 5.19 -15.00
C ASP A 123 16.99 4.11 -14.26
N VAL A 124 15.90 4.51 -13.60
CA VAL A 124 15.09 3.65 -12.74
C VAL A 124 13.82 3.19 -13.46
N GLU A 125 13.79 1.92 -13.84
CA GLU A 125 12.61 1.27 -14.40
C GLU A 125 11.81 0.54 -13.31
N PHE A 126 10.49 0.56 -13.41
CA PHE A 126 9.66 -0.29 -12.57
C PHE A 126 9.86 -1.75 -12.97
N GLY A 127 9.88 -2.68 -12.00
CA GLY A 127 9.93 -4.11 -12.29
C GLY A 127 11.36 -4.67 -12.39
N LYS A 128 12.36 -3.82 -12.12
CA LYS A 128 13.76 -4.20 -11.98
C LYS A 128 14.23 -3.96 -10.55
N TRP A 129 15.13 -4.81 -10.08
CA TRP A 129 15.81 -4.64 -8.80
C TRP A 129 16.61 -3.33 -8.82
N LEU A 130 16.46 -2.52 -7.77
CA LEU A 130 17.17 -1.24 -7.62
C LEU A 130 18.41 -1.31 -6.73
N ASP A 131 18.50 -2.33 -5.90
CA ASP A 131 19.69 -2.59 -5.10
C ASP A 131 20.60 -3.56 -5.87
N SER A 132 21.90 -3.39 -5.70
CA SER A 132 22.94 -4.30 -6.18
C SER A 132 22.69 -5.72 -5.68
N SER A 133 23.26 -6.70 -6.39
CA SER A 133 23.22 -8.10 -5.92
C SER A 133 23.73 -8.19 -4.46
N GLU A 134 24.85 -7.55 -4.15
CA GLU A 134 25.45 -7.53 -2.81
C GLU A 134 24.54 -6.87 -1.77
N ARG A 135 23.87 -5.75 -2.11
CA ARG A 135 22.91 -5.07 -1.23
C ARG A 135 21.67 -5.92 -0.99
N LEU A 136 21.15 -6.57 -2.03
CA LEU A 136 20.04 -7.52 -1.91
C LEU A 136 20.42 -8.69 -1.00
N GLN A 137 21.61 -9.26 -1.17
CA GLN A 137 22.14 -10.34 -0.34
C GLN A 137 22.32 -9.90 1.12
N GLU A 138 22.89 -8.72 1.37
CA GLU A 138 23.07 -8.18 2.74
C GLU A 138 21.73 -7.94 3.44
N LYS A 139 20.76 -7.29 2.77
CA LYS A 139 19.42 -7.08 3.32
C LYS A 139 18.72 -8.42 3.58
N THR A 140 18.84 -9.36 2.66
CA THR A 140 18.34 -10.73 2.81
C THR A 140 18.93 -11.42 4.03
N ARG A 141 20.26 -11.36 4.21
CA ARG A 141 20.95 -11.91 5.39
C ARG A 141 20.46 -11.28 6.69
N ARG A 142 20.30 -9.95 6.73
CA ARG A 142 19.77 -9.25 7.92
C ARG A 142 18.33 -9.64 8.25
N ILE A 143 17.49 -9.85 7.23
CA ILE A 143 16.11 -10.37 7.40
C ILE A 143 16.15 -11.76 7.99
N LEU A 144 16.97 -12.64 7.42
CA LEU A 144 17.14 -14.02 7.88
C LEU A 144 17.70 -14.09 9.30
N GLU A 145 18.69 -13.27 9.65
CA GLU A 145 19.20 -13.10 11.02
C GLU A 145 18.08 -12.68 11.99
N SER A 146 17.15 -11.83 11.55
CA SER A 146 16.01 -11.40 12.37
C SER A 146 14.98 -12.52 12.53
N LEU A 147 14.66 -13.25 11.47
CA LEU A 147 13.78 -14.42 11.52
C LEU A 147 14.37 -15.55 12.38
N LEU A 148 15.67 -15.77 12.32
CA LEU A 148 16.35 -16.79 13.12
C LEU A 148 16.18 -16.54 14.63
N LYS A 149 16.19 -15.27 15.07
CA LYS A 149 15.88 -14.90 16.46
C LYS A 149 14.45 -15.27 16.85
N VAL A 150 13.50 -15.08 15.94
CA VAL A 150 12.09 -15.49 16.10
C VAL A 150 11.99 -17.01 16.22
N TRP A 151 12.66 -17.75 15.33
CA TRP A 151 12.63 -19.22 15.29
C TRP A 151 13.26 -19.87 16.52
N LYS A 152 14.34 -19.29 17.05
CA LYS A 152 15.01 -19.74 18.29
C LYS A 152 14.24 -19.35 19.56
N SER A 153 13.19 -18.53 19.48
CA SER A 153 12.45 -18.06 20.64
C SER A 153 11.43 -19.11 21.14
N PRO A 154 11.48 -19.48 22.44
CA PRO A 154 10.49 -20.39 23.04
C PRO A 154 9.04 -19.90 22.91
N LYS A 155 8.86 -18.58 22.77
CA LYS A 155 7.53 -17.96 22.61
C LYS A 155 6.89 -18.39 21.29
N TYR A 156 7.62 -18.31 20.20
CA TYR A 156 7.14 -18.68 18.86
C TYR A 156 7.13 -20.19 18.65
N GLU A 157 8.04 -20.93 19.30
CA GLU A 157 7.96 -22.38 19.37
C GLU A 157 6.65 -22.83 20.07
N ALA A 158 6.29 -22.20 21.19
CA ALA A 158 5.04 -22.53 21.88
C ALA A 158 3.80 -22.11 21.07
N HIS A 159 3.88 -21.03 20.29
CA HIS A 159 2.83 -20.63 19.37
C HIS A 159 2.61 -21.70 18.29
N THR A 160 3.67 -22.08 17.60
CA THR A 160 3.60 -22.99 16.45
C THR A 160 3.29 -24.43 16.86
N LYS A 161 3.89 -24.94 17.95
CA LYS A 161 3.68 -26.33 18.40
C LYS A 161 2.44 -26.52 19.27
N LYS A 162 2.04 -25.50 20.05
CA LYS A 162 1.00 -25.64 21.08
C LYS A 162 -0.18 -24.68 20.88
N GLY A 163 -0.20 -23.91 19.79
CA GLY A 163 -1.26 -22.94 19.49
C GLY A 163 -1.33 -21.79 20.49
N LYS A 164 -0.28 -21.52 21.28
CA LYS A 164 -0.31 -20.43 22.27
C LYS A 164 -0.48 -19.08 21.56
N PRO A 165 -1.35 -18.19 22.03
CA PRO A 165 -1.56 -16.90 21.38
C PRO A 165 -0.32 -16.00 21.51
N ILE A 166 -0.01 -15.26 20.44
CA ILE A 166 0.96 -14.16 20.46
C ILE A 166 0.17 -12.85 20.51
N ASN A 167 0.54 -11.97 21.43
CA ASN A 167 -0.06 -10.64 21.49
C ASN A 167 0.52 -9.75 20.37
N GLU A 168 -0.26 -8.74 19.97
CA GLU A 168 0.03 -7.90 18.81
C GLU A 168 1.31 -7.08 18.99
N GLY A 169 1.49 -6.44 20.15
CA GLY A 169 2.70 -5.66 20.43
C GLY A 169 3.97 -6.50 20.35
N SER A 170 3.94 -7.72 20.88
CA SER A 170 5.02 -8.70 20.73
C SER A 170 5.30 -9.06 19.27
N TYR A 171 4.26 -9.22 18.47
CA TYR A 171 4.41 -9.56 17.05
C TYR A 171 5.01 -8.38 16.27
N VAL A 172 4.56 -7.17 16.56
CA VAL A 172 5.12 -5.92 16.04
C VAL A 172 6.60 -5.79 16.42
N CYS A 173 6.92 -5.81 17.71
CA CYS A 173 8.27 -5.53 18.18
C CYS A 173 9.29 -6.60 17.80
N GLU A 174 8.91 -7.88 17.80
CA GLU A 174 9.86 -8.98 17.65
C GLU A 174 9.93 -9.53 16.22
N VAL A 175 8.93 -9.25 15.37
CA VAL A 175 8.89 -9.74 13.98
C VAL A 175 8.77 -8.58 13.00
N LEU A 176 7.67 -7.82 13.05
CA LEU A 176 7.34 -6.88 11.98
C LEU A 176 8.30 -5.69 11.95
N ALA A 177 8.55 -5.03 13.08
CA ALA A 177 9.40 -3.87 13.14
C ALA A 177 10.85 -4.16 12.71
N PRO A 178 11.50 -5.26 13.15
CA PRO A 178 12.81 -5.65 12.61
C PRO A 178 12.80 -5.82 11.08
N LEU A 179 11.81 -6.53 10.53
CA LEU A 179 11.73 -6.79 9.09
C LEU A 179 11.51 -5.50 8.29
N ILE A 180 10.49 -4.73 8.65
CA ILE A 180 10.14 -3.48 7.96
C ILE A 180 11.26 -2.46 8.08
N ASN A 181 11.88 -2.29 9.26
CA ASN A 181 12.97 -1.34 9.43
C ASN A 181 14.20 -1.72 8.59
N ILE A 182 14.52 -3.01 8.42
CA ILE A 182 15.62 -3.43 7.53
C ILE A 182 15.34 -3.03 6.08
N VAL A 183 14.11 -3.27 5.65
CA VAL A 183 13.65 -3.10 4.26
C VAL A 183 13.55 -1.62 3.89
N MET A 184 13.10 -0.79 4.84
CA MET A 184 12.84 0.63 4.63
C MET A 184 14.03 1.52 5.01
N SER A 185 15.07 0.98 5.68
CA SER A 185 16.32 1.73 5.90
C SER A 185 17.14 1.86 4.62
N ASP A 186 17.78 3.02 4.45
CA ASP A 186 18.77 3.25 3.39
C ASP A 186 18.19 2.95 1.99
N LEU A 187 17.00 3.49 1.68
CA LEU A 187 16.35 3.24 0.39
C LEU A 187 17.27 3.65 -0.78
N PRO A 188 17.26 2.90 -1.90
CA PRO A 188 18.06 3.23 -3.07
C PRO A 188 17.81 4.66 -3.56
N GLY A 189 18.88 5.36 -3.95
CA GLY A 189 18.82 6.79 -4.30
C GLY A 189 18.82 7.73 -3.09
N ASN A 190 18.96 7.21 -1.87
CA ASN A 190 19.09 7.94 -0.61
C ASN A 190 18.07 9.09 -0.42
N PRO A 191 16.77 8.86 -0.64
CA PRO A 191 15.77 9.89 -0.40
C PRO A 191 15.68 10.24 1.09
N ALA A 192 15.33 11.49 1.39
CA ALA A 192 15.04 11.92 2.75
C ALA A 192 13.71 11.31 3.21
N VAL A 193 13.79 10.17 3.91
CA VAL A 193 12.66 9.37 4.36
C VAL A 193 12.81 9.04 5.84
N TRP A 194 11.69 8.99 6.57
CA TRP A 194 11.65 8.48 7.93
C TRP A 194 10.36 7.71 8.18
N ASP A 195 10.48 6.83 9.17
CA ASP A 195 9.45 5.88 9.55
C ASP A 195 8.90 6.19 10.94
N ILE A 196 7.59 6.07 11.10
CA ILE A 196 6.92 6.31 12.37
C ILE A 196 6.09 5.08 12.72
N TRP A 197 6.37 4.49 13.88
CA TRP A 197 5.61 3.39 14.45
C TRP A 197 4.63 3.91 15.49
N GLY A 198 3.34 3.64 15.32
CA GLY A 198 2.36 3.59 16.41
C GLY A 198 2.35 4.78 17.39
N GLU A 199 2.88 5.94 17.02
CA GLU A 199 3.10 7.10 17.88
C GLU A 199 2.28 8.29 17.39
N GLU A 200 2.32 8.58 16.09
CA GLU A 200 1.68 9.76 15.50
C GLU A 200 0.43 9.44 14.67
N GLY A 201 -0.54 10.35 14.70
CA GLY A 201 -1.67 10.32 13.78
C GLY A 201 -1.27 10.86 12.41
N SER A 202 -1.82 10.26 11.35
CA SER A 202 -1.59 10.69 9.97
C SER A 202 -2.01 12.16 9.75
N SER A 203 -1.12 12.95 9.15
CA SER A 203 -1.38 14.31 8.70
C SER A 203 -2.38 14.31 7.54
N ALA A 204 -2.30 13.34 6.63
CA ALA A 204 -3.31 13.17 5.58
C ALA A 204 -4.72 12.97 6.14
N SER A 205 -4.86 12.09 7.14
CA SER A 205 -6.13 11.91 7.85
C SER A 205 -6.55 13.16 8.63
N THR A 206 -5.60 13.92 9.18
CA THR A 206 -5.86 15.18 9.90
C THR A 206 -6.48 16.21 8.98
N ILE A 207 -5.89 16.40 7.79
CA ILE A 207 -6.33 17.36 6.79
C ILE A 207 -7.77 17.08 6.37
N ARG A 208 -8.07 15.83 6.04
CA ARG A 208 -9.43 15.45 5.67
C ARG A 208 -10.43 15.71 6.80
N LYS A 209 -10.09 15.33 8.03
CA LYS A 209 -11.01 15.47 9.18
C LYS A 209 -11.04 16.89 9.75
N GLY A 210 -10.20 17.79 9.26
CA GLY A 210 -10.05 19.17 9.76
C GLY A 210 -9.52 19.28 11.18
N SER A 211 -9.05 18.18 11.81
CA SER A 211 -8.55 18.21 13.19
C SER A 211 -7.66 17.03 13.54
N ARG A 212 -6.52 17.33 14.19
CA ARG A 212 -5.54 16.34 14.66
C ARG A 212 -6.13 15.41 15.74
N LYS A 213 -7.12 15.89 16.51
CA LYS A 213 -7.79 15.08 17.55
C LYS A 213 -8.55 13.88 16.99
N PHE A 214 -8.98 13.97 15.74
CA PHE A 214 -9.73 12.90 15.09
C PHE A 214 -8.90 12.15 14.06
N ALA A 215 -7.64 12.53 13.87
CA ALA A 215 -6.73 11.88 12.94
C ALA A 215 -6.65 10.38 13.23
N ARG A 216 -6.75 9.57 12.17
CA ARG A 216 -6.50 8.15 12.30
C ARG A 216 -4.99 7.93 12.45
N LYS A 217 -4.67 6.92 13.23
CA LYS A 217 -3.30 6.55 13.56
C LYS A 217 -3.01 5.17 12.95
N PRO A 218 -2.07 5.08 12.00
CA PRO A 218 -1.61 3.80 11.50
C PRO A 218 -0.67 3.14 12.51
N ASP A 219 -0.47 1.82 12.39
CA ASP A 219 0.52 1.11 13.21
C ASP A 219 1.94 1.43 12.74
N TYR A 220 2.13 1.68 11.45
CA TYR A 220 3.34 2.25 10.89
C TYR A 220 3.05 3.12 9.67
N MET A 221 3.87 4.14 9.44
CA MET A 221 3.87 4.94 8.22
C MET A 221 5.26 5.41 7.82
N THR A 222 5.49 5.54 6.52
CA THR A 222 6.69 6.09 5.93
C THR A 222 6.39 7.46 5.32
N ILE A 223 7.21 8.45 5.64
CA ILE A 223 7.10 9.81 5.13
C ILE A 223 8.33 10.13 4.29
N VAL A 224 8.10 10.69 3.10
CA VAL A 224 9.15 11.21 2.22
C VAL A 224 9.12 12.72 2.18
N GLN A 225 10.31 13.32 2.28
CA GLN A 225 10.51 14.74 2.02
C GLN A 225 10.79 14.97 0.53
N LEU A 226 9.86 15.63 -0.16
CA LEU A 226 9.94 15.92 -1.60
C LEU A 226 10.57 17.29 -1.91
N GLY A 227 10.99 18.01 -0.88
CA GLY A 227 11.60 19.34 -0.97
C GLY A 227 11.63 20.03 0.40
N LYS A 228 12.05 21.29 0.43
CA LYS A 228 12.13 22.04 1.69
C LYS A 228 10.76 22.16 2.36
N ASP A 229 10.60 21.52 3.51
CA ASP A 229 9.36 21.47 4.30
C ASP A 229 8.13 21.02 3.48
N VAL A 230 8.32 20.04 2.59
CA VAL A 230 7.25 19.37 1.83
C VAL A 230 7.32 17.88 2.06
N GLU A 231 6.32 17.36 2.75
CA GLU A 231 6.27 15.96 3.19
C GLU A 231 5.06 15.27 2.55
N LEU A 232 5.24 13.99 2.26
CA LEU A 232 4.18 13.11 1.76
C LEU A 232 4.26 11.76 2.48
N GLU A 233 3.14 11.31 3.04
CA GLU A 233 3.01 9.96 3.58
C GLU A 233 2.87 8.97 2.39
N ILE A 234 3.89 8.14 2.15
CA ILE A 234 4.01 7.29 0.95
C ILE A 234 3.63 5.83 1.21
N ALA A 235 3.73 5.36 2.46
CA ALA A 235 3.36 3.99 2.83
C ALA A 235 2.70 3.94 4.21
N TYR A 236 1.79 2.98 4.38
CA TYR A 236 1.08 2.72 5.64
C TYR A 236 1.07 1.23 5.96
N LEU A 237 1.02 0.88 7.24
CA LEU A 237 0.86 -0.48 7.71
C LEU A 237 -0.19 -0.55 8.81
N GLU A 238 -1.04 -1.58 8.72
CA GLU A 238 -1.92 -2.02 9.78
C GLU A 238 -1.65 -3.48 10.08
N THR A 239 -1.72 -3.84 11.35
CA THR A 239 -1.47 -5.19 11.79
C THR A 239 -2.54 -5.71 12.73
N GLY A 240 -2.63 -7.03 12.76
CA GLY A 240 -3.20 -7.74 13.89
C GLY A 240 -2.20 -8.72 14.48
N ARG A 241 -2.71 -9.67 15.27
CA ARG A 241 -1.97 -10.84 15.75
C ARG A 241 -1.81 -11.89 14.64
N PRO A 242 -0.86 -12.84 14.74
CA PRO A 242 -0.74 -13.93 13.77
C PRO A 242 -2.05 -14.69 13.53
N ASN A 243 -2.84 -14.91 14.59
CA ASN A 243 -4.14 -15.58 14.52
C ASN A 243 -5.33 -14.61 14.43
N SER A 244 -5.15 -13.43 13.83
CA SER A 244 -6.22 -12.42 13.71
C SER A 244 -7.45 -12.97 13.01
N SER A 245 -8.63 -12.56 13.49
CA SER A 245 -9.90 -12.88 12.86
C SER A 245 -10.03 -12.24 11.48
N GLN A 246 -10.85 -12.83 10.61
CA GLN A 246 -11.14 -12.26 9.29
C GLN A 246 -11.71 -10.84 9.39
N ASP A 247 -12.53 -10.55 10.40
CA ASP A 247 -13.11 -9.22 10.60
C ASP A 247 -12.06 -8.16 10.95
N LYS A 248 -11.03 -8.49 11.74
CA LYS A 248 -9.90 -7.58 11.99
C LYS A 248 -9.14 -7.32 10.68
N ARG A 249 -8.79 -8.38 9.95
CA ARG A 249 -8.09 -8.27 8.65
C ARG A 249 -8.86 -7.39 7.65
N ARG A 250 -10.18 -7.55 7.56
CA ARG A 250 -11.05 -6.74 6.68
C ARG A 250 -11.14 -5.28 7.13
N ARG A 251 -11.24 -5.01 8.43
CA ARG A 251 -11.27 -3.64 8.96
C ARG A 251 -9.96 -2.90 8.72
N ASP A 252 -8.84 -3.58 8.87
CA ASP A 252 -7.51 -3.03 8.63
C ASP A 252 -7.29 -2.71 7.15
N HIS A 253 -7.68 -3.64 6.26
CA HIS A 253 -7.69 -3.41 4.81
C HIS A 253 -8.48 -2.14 4.42
N LYS A 254 -9.71 -1.99 4.92
CA LYS A 254 -10.53 -0.78 4.69
C LYS A 254 -9.90 0.49 5.30
N LYS A 255 -9.21 0.36 6.43
CA LYS A 255 -8.51 1.49 7.08
C LYS A 255 -7.32 1.93 6.22
N LEU A 256 -6.56 1.00 5.67
CA LEU A 256 -5.44 1.25 4.73
C LEU A 256 -5.92 1.94 3.45
N ILE A 257 -7.00 1.45 2.83
CA ILE A 257 -7.63 2.11 1.66
C ILE A 257 -7.90 3.59 1.94
N ARG A 258 -8.44 3.88 3.14
CA ARG A 258 -8.71 5.27 3.53
C ARG A 258 -7.43 6.08 3.65
N PHE A 259 -6.38 5.56 4.29
CA PHE A 259 -5.11 6.27 4.39
C PHE A 259 -4.49 6.55 3.02
N SER A 260 -4.46 5.54 2.15
CA SER A 260 -3.91 5.70 0.80
C SER A 260 -4.64 6.77 0.01
N LYS A 261 -5.98 6.79 0.06
CA LYS A 261 -6.79 7.82 -0.61
C LYS A 261 -6.51 9.20 0.00
N ASP A 262 -6.54 9.31 1.33
CA ASP A 262 -6.31 10.57 2.03
C ASP A 262 -4.95 11.15 1.62
N SER A 263 -3.91 10.32 1.51
CA SER A 263 -2.57 10.73 1.06
C SER A 263 -2.55 11.24 -0.37
N ILE A 264 -3.16 10.53 -1.33
CA ILE A 264 -3.27 11.01 -2.71
C ILE A 264 -4.01 12.36 -2.75
N ASP A 265 -5.07 12.52 -1.97
CA ASP A 265 -5.87 13.75 -1.96
C ASP A 265 -5.09 14.96 -1.42
N THR A 266 -4.19 14.75 -0.45
CA THR A 266 -3.34 15.84 0.05
C THR A 266 -2.51 16.49 -1.07
N THR A 267 -2.16 15.74 -2.11
CA THR A 267 -1.40 16.28 -3.24
C THR A 267 -2.15 17.35 -4.02
N ARG A 268 -3.48 17.40 -3.91
CA ARG A 268 -4.34 18.42 -4.56
C ARG A 268 -4.78 19.52 -3.60
N ILE A 269 -4.78 19.24 -2.29
CA ILE A 269 -5.26 20.15 -1.25
C ILE A 269 -4.12 21.04 -0.72
N ILE A 270 -2.97 20.44 -0.38
CA ILE A 270 -1.85 21.19 0.19
C ILE A 270 -1.15 21.96 -0.92
N SER A 271 -1.06 23.28 -0.80
CA SER A 271 -0.49 24.16 -1.83
C SER A 271 0.93 23.78 -2.26
N LYS A 272 1.79 23.38 -1.32
CA LYS A 272 3.17 22.96 -1.63
C LYS A 272 3.21 21.66 -2.42
N LEU A 273 2.46 20.63 -2.00
CA LEU A 273 2.37 19.38 -2.75
C LEU A 273 1.70 19.59 -4.11
N LYS A 274 0.65 20.42 -4.18
CA LYS A 274 -0.03 20.77 -5.43
C LYS A 274 0.94 21.34 -6.46
N ARG A 275 1.93 22.14 -6.04
CA ARG A 275 2.96 22.66 -6.94
C ARG A 275 3.85 21.55 -7.51
N ILE A 276 4.25 20.57 -6.69
CA ILE A 276 5.05 19.42 -7.13
C ILE A 276 4.23 18.55 -8.09
N PHE A 277 3.01 18.22 -7.68
CA PHE A 277 2.08 17.39 -8.45
C PHE A 277 1.21 18.21 -9.40
N ASN A 278 1.64 19.40 -9.84
CA ASN A 278 0.94 20.08 -10.93
C ASN A 278 1.26 19.43 -12.29
N GLN A 279 2.42 18.78 -12.39
CA GLN A 279 2.86 18.01 -13.54
C GLN A 279 2.06 16.68 -13.63
N SER A 280 1.56 16.38 -14.83
CA SER A 280 0.78 15.17 -15.11
C SER A 280 1.60 13.90 -14.92
N SER A 281 2.86 13.88 -15.37
CA SER A 281 3.79 12.77 -15.21
C SER A 281 3.96 12.36 -13.75
N LYS A 282 4.25 13.30 -12.85
CA LYS A 282 4.38 13.05 -11.41
C LYS A 282 3.10 12.54 -10.76
N ARG A 283 1.94 12.98 -11.24
CA ARG A 283 0.64 12.44 -10.77
C ARG A 283 0.43 11.01 -11.24
N GLN A 284 0.84 10.70 -12.47
CA GLN A 284 0.74 9.36 -13.02
C GLN A 284 1.70 8.42 -12.27
N ASP A 285 2.92 8.86 -11.95
CA ASP A 285 3.89 8.03 -11.22
C ASP A 285 3.56 7.86 -9.72
N LEU A 286 2.77 8.77 -9.13
CA LEU A 286 2.39 8.70 -7.73
C LEU A 286 1.64 7.40 -7.41
N THR A 287 2.20 6.65 -6.47
CA THR A 287 1.61 5.44 -5.90
C THR A 287 1.78 5.47 -4.39
N ILE A 288 0.70 5.17 -3.67
CA ILE A 288 0.73 5.05 -2.21
C ILE A 288 0.65 3.57 -1.85
N PHE A 289 1.58 3.12 -1.01
CA PHE A 289 1.70 1.71 -0.63
C PHE A 289 0.97 1.44 0.69
N ALA A 290 0.45 0.23 0.83
CA ALA A 290 -0.23 -0.22 2.03
C ALA A 290 0.16 -1.65 2.34
N ILE A 291 0.44 -1.92 3.61
CA ILE A 291 0.90 -3.21 4.12
C ILE A 291 -0.15 -3.70 5.11
N ASN A 292 -0.88 -4.74 4.73
CA ASN A 292 -1.85 -5.37 5.62
C ASN A 292 -1.25 -6.66 6.16
N ILE A 293 -1.00 -6.71 7.48
CA ILE A 293 -0.60 -7.96 8.13
C ILE A 293 -1.85 -8.75 8.48
N ALA A 294 -2.30 -9.54 7.51
CA ALA A 294 -3.54 -10.30 7.51
C ALA A 294 -3.39 -11.62 8.27
N GLY A 295 -3.07 -11.55 9.57
CA GLY A 295 -2.70 -12.72 10.37
C GLY A 295 -1.19 -12.94 10.32
N ASP A 296 -0.76 -14.08 9.80
CA ASP A 296 0.64 -14.41 9.49
C ASP A 296 0.97 -14.21 8.01
N VAL A 297 0.08 -13.58 7.24
CA VAL A 297 0.30 -13.24 5.83
C VAL A 297 0.56 -11.74 5.72
N ILE A 298 1.65 -11.35 5.07
CA ILE A 298 1.87 -9.97 4.63
C ILE A 298 1.22 -9.81 3.26
N GLU A 299 0.35 -8.82 3.13
CA GLU A 299 -0.26 -8.42 1.86
C GLU A 299 0.20 -7.00 1.52
N LEU A 300 0.82 -6.85 0.36
CA LEU A 300 1.27 -5.57 -0.16
C LEU A 300 0.27 -5.04 -1.18
N TYR A 301 -0.18 -3.81 -0.97
CA TYR A 301 -1.10 -3.13 -1.86
C TYR A 301 -0.51 -1.82 -2.36
N ALA A 302 -0.98 -1.41 -3.52
CA ALA A 302 -0.67 -0.12 -4.12
C ALA A 302 -1.95 0.60 -4.53
N MET A 303 -2.02 1.90 -4.24
CA MET A 303 -3.08 2.79 -4.70
C MET A 303 -2.56 3.78 -5.72
N ARG A 304 -3.27 3.90 -6.84
CA ARG A 304 -3.03 4.95 -7.84
C ARG A 304 -4.34 5.65 -8.20
N LYS A 305 -4.24 6.91 -8.62
CA LYS A 305 -5.37 7.65 -9.19
C LYS A 305 -5.15 7.84 -10.69
N GLU A 306 -5.86 7.07 -11.50
CA GLU A 306 -5.75 7.08 -12.96
C GLU A 306 -7.13 7.39 -13.56
N SER A 307 -7.19 8.27 -14.55
CA SER A 307 -8.46 8.70 -15.17
C SER A 307 -9.51 9.13 -14.13
N SER A 308 -9.05 9.86 -13.10
CA SER A 308 -9.85 10.27 -11.93
C SER A 308 -10.33 9.15 -11.00
N ILE A 309 -10.10 7.88 -11.33
CA ILE A 309 -10.50 6.71 -10.56
C ILE A 309 -9.37 6.28 -9.63
N TYR A 310 -9.68 6.04 -8.35
CA TYR A 310 -8.74 5.41 -7.42
C TYR A 310 -8.79 3.90 -7.63
N LYS A 311 -7.67 3.33 -8.06
CA LYS A 311 -7.46 1.88 -8.20
C LYS A 311 -6.61 1.39 -7.04
N TYR A 312 -7.06 0.35 -6.35
CA TYR A 312 -6.34 -0.28 -5.24
C TYR A 312 -6.14 -1.77 -5.51
N CYS A 313 -4.89 -2.19 -5.61
CA CYS A 313 -4.53 -3.52 -6.07
C CYS A 313 -3.52 -4.18 -5.12
N LEU A 314 -3.73 -5.47 -4.86
CA LEU A 314 -2.70 -6.33 -4.28
C LEU A 314 -1.58 -6.48 -5.30
N ILE A 315 -0.34 -6.23 -4.88
CA ILE A 315 0.85 -6.39 -5.71
C ILE A 315 1.61 -7.67 -5.39
N GLU A 316 1.67 -8.06 -4.10
CA GLU A 316 2.40 -9.24 -3.66
C GLU A 316 1.84 -9.71 -2.31
N GLU A 317 1.89 -11.01 -2.02
CA GLU A 317 1.55 -11.55 -0.70
C GLU A 317 2.46 -12.72 -0.33
N ALA A 318 2.78 -12.85 0.96
CA ALA A 318 3.62 -13.92 1.44
C ALA A 318 3.28 -14.31 2.88
N THR A 319 3.51 -15.58 3.23
CA THR A 319 3.40 -16.03 4.61
C THR A 319 4.68 -15.64 5.38
N ILE A 320 4.52 -15.17 6.61
CA ILE A 320 5.60 -14.84 7.53
C ILE A 320 5.96 -16.11 8.32
N PRO A 321 7.13 -16.72 8.08
CA PRO A 321 7.50 -17.97 8.72
C PRO A 321 7.86 -17.73 10.19
N LEU A 322 6.98 -18.15 11.11
CA LEU A 322 7.20 -18.04 12.57
C LEU A 322 7.99 -19.21 13.18
N HIS A 323 8.42 -20.16 12.35
CA HIS A 323 9.31 -21.25 12.72
C HIS A 323 10.27 -21.54 11.57
N MET A 324 11.38 -22.21 11.89
CA MET A 324 12.35 -22.69 10.90
C MET A 324 11.65 -23.53 9.84
N THR A 325 11.87 -23.21 8.57
CA THR A 325 11.21 -23.84 7.41
C THR A 325 12.16 -23.90 6.22
N SER A 326 11.71 -24.45 5.09
CA SER A 326 12.52 -24.56 3.87
C SER A 326 12.79 -23.20 3.22
N PRO A 327 13.88 -23.04 2.46
CA PRO A 327 14.17 -21.83 1.70
C PRO A 327 13.01 -21.42 0.78
N SER A 328 12.37 -22.38 0.14
CA SER A 328 11.18 -22.16 -0.71
C SER A 328 9.99 -21.53 0.02
N ALA A 329 9.90 -21.66 1.34
CA ALA A 329 8.86 -21.06 2.16
C ALA A 329 9.28 -19.70 2.75
N VAL A 330 10.58 -19.40 2.84
CA VAL A 330 11.09 -18.10 3.34
C VAL A 330 11.27 -17.10 2.19
N TYR A 331 11.69 -17.57 1.02
CA TYR A 331 11.94 -16.75 -0.17
C TYR A 331 10.75 -15.84 -0.53
N PRO A 332 9.49 -16.31 -0.55
CA PRO A 332 8.36 -15.44 -0.89
C PRO A 332 8.23 -14.22 0.05
N LEU A 333 8.51 -14.38 1.34
CA LEU A 333 8.50 -13.24 2.27
C LEU A 333 9.59 -12.22 1.92
N ILE A 334 10.81 -12.69 1.67
CA ILE A 334 11.94 -11.82 1.34
C ILE A 334 11.67 -11.10 0.02
N HIS A 335 11.18 -11.82 -0.98
CA HIS A 335 10.80 -11.26 -2.27
C HIS A 335 9.70 -10.20 -2.11
N ALA A 336 8.66 -10.45 -1.31
CA ALA A 336 7.63 -9.44 -1.02
C ALA A 336 8.21 -8.20 -0.33
N LEU A 337 9.02 -8.39 0.70
CA LEU A 337 9.67 -7.28 1.41
C LEU A 337 10.58 -6.45 0.49
N MET A 338 11.39 -7.10 -0.35
CA MET A 338 12.24 -6.38 -1.31
C MET A 338 11.41 -5.71 -2.41
N THR A 339 10.29 -6.32 -2.83
CA THR A 339 9.32 -5.70 -3.75
C THR A 339 8.77 -4.40 -3.18
N LEU A 340 8.40 -4.36 -1.89
CA LEU A 340 7.99 -3.12 -1.22
C LEU A 340 9.09 -2.05 -1.28
N ARG A 341 10.32 -2.42 -0.90
CA ARG A 341 11.47 -1.50 -0.90
C ARG A 341 11.70 -0.88 -2.27
N THR A 342 11.80 -1.73 -3.29
CA THR A 342 12.01 -1.30 -4.68
C THR A 342 10.85 -0.45 -5.18
N ALA A 343 9.60 -0.86 -4.93
CA ALA A 343 8.42 -0.13 -5.37
C ALA A 343 8.33 1.27 -4.76
N VAL A 344 8.60 1.41 -3.46
CA VAL A 344 8.64 2.70 -2.77
C VAL A 344 9.78 3.57 -3.31
N ALA A 345 10.99 3.03 -3.41
CA ALA A 345 12.16 3.75 -3.90
C ALA A 345 11.98 4.22 -5.35
N CYS A 346 11.53 3.35 -6.26
CA CYS A 346 11.19 3.71 -7.64
C CYS A 346 10.18 4.86 -7.69
N THR A 347 9.10 4.76 -6.90
CA THR A 347 8.04 5.77 -6.88
C THR A 347 8.57 7.13 -6.40
N ILE A 348 9.35 7.14 -5.31
CA ILE A 348 9.97 8.37 -4.80
C ILE A 348 10.92 8.96 -5.85
N HIS A 349 11.78 8.12 -6.44
CA HIS A 349 12.75 8.56 -7.44
C HIS A 349 12.05 9.19 -8.64
N LYS A 350 10.99 8.57 -9.17
CA LYS A 350 10.21 9.15 -10.26
C LYS A 350 9.55 10.47 -9.89
N ILE A 351 8.97 10.60 -8.69
CA ILE A 351 8.38 11.87 -8.23
C ILE A 351 9.44 12.99 -8.16
N LEU A 352 10.64 12.66 -7.69
CA LEU A 352 11.73 13.63 -7.52
C LEU A 352 12.38 14.01 -8.87
N TYR A 353 12.58 13.04 -9.77
CA TYR A 353 13.50 13.17 -10.91
C TYR A 353 12.86 12.97 -12.30
N SER A 354 11.56 12.67 -12.41
CA SER A 354 10.90 12.60 -13.73
C SER A 354 11.01 13.93 -14.47
N SER A 355 11.69 13.95 -15.61
CA SER A 355 11.81 15.10 -16.52
C SER A 355 10.53 15.27 -17.35
N ASP A 356 10.15 16.51 -17.67
CA ASP A 356 9.01 16.83 -18.55
C ASP A 356 9.25 16.28 -19.97
N SER A 357 8.47 15.27 -20.38
CA SER A 357 8.05 15.18 -21.78
C SER A 357 6.69 15.88 -21.86
N GLY A 358 6.70 17.09 -22.41
CA GLY A 358 5.54 17.98 -22.42
C GLY A 358 4.36 17.39 -23.16
N ASP A 359 3.39 16.87 -22.42
CA ASP A 359 2.02 16.73 -22.90
C ASP A 359 1.11 17.57 -22.01
N SER A 360 0.71 18.71 -22.56
CA SER A 360 -0.41 19.49 -22.09
C SER A 360 -1.69 18.72 -22.37
N GLU A 361 -2.51 18.43 -21.36
CA GLU A 361 -3.97 18.51 -21.50
C GLU A 361 -4.75 18.49 -20.17
N HIS A 362 -5.84 19.28 -20.23
CA HIS A 362 -6.99 19.50 -19.36
C HIS A 362 -6.95 19.17 -17.86
N SER A 363 -6.80 20.26 -17.08
CA SER A 363 -7.25 20.35 -15.69
C SER A 363 -8.79 20.23 -15.61
N SER A 364 -9.30 19.05 -15.30
CA SER A 364 -10.61 18.91 -14.64
C SER A 364 -10.42 18.95 -13.13
N SER A 365 -10.88 20.04 -12.52
CA SER A 365 -10.99 20.16 -11.07
C SER A 365 -12.33 19.57 -10.65
N GLU A 366 -12.36 18.30 -10.29
CA GLU A 366 -13.46 17.76 -9.49
C GLU A 366 -12.91 17.11 -8.22
N MET A 367 -13.33 17.68 -7.09
CA MET A 367 -13.14 17.09 -5.78
C MET A 367 -14.23 16.03 -5.58
N VAL A 368 -13.81 14.81 -5.28
CA VAL A 368 -14.70 13.72 -4.84
C VAL A 368 -14.92 13.89 -3.33
N VAL A 369 -16.18 13.97 -2.90
CA VAL A 369 -16.57 14.31 -1.52
C VAL A 369 -16.29 13.12 -0.59
N THR A 370 -15.41 13.26 0.39
CA THR A 370 -14.96 12.07 1.13
C THR A 370 -15.86 11.70 2.31
N VAL A 371 -16.43 10.48 2.28
CA VAL A 371 -17.28 9.94 3.35
C VAL A 371 -16.54 9.90 4.69
N SER A 372 -17.11 10.60 5.68
CA SER A 372 -16.60 10.64 7.06
C SER A 372 -17.20 9.53 7.92
N THR A 373 -16.39 9.00 8.84
CA THR A 373 -16.87 7.99 9.80
C THR A 373 -17.80 8.62 10.83
N PRO A 374 -18.95 7.99 11.14
CA PRO A 374 -19.76 8.37 12.30
C PRO A 374 -18.91 8.35 13.58
N LYS A 375 -19.16 9.28 14.52
CA LYS A 375 -18.57 9.22 15.85
C LYS A 375 -19.24 8.08 16.62
N ASN A 376 -18.47 7.12 17.11
CA ASN A 376 -18.98 6.16 18.09
C ASN A 376 -19.45 6.93 19.33
N SER A 377 -20.71 6.71 19.72
CA SER A 377 -21.23 7.12 21.03
C SER A 377 -20.77 6.16 22.11
#